data_AF-A0A956HYJ1-F1
#
_entry.id   AF-A0A956HYJ1-F1
#
_cell.length_a   1.000
_cell.length_b   1.000
_cell.length_c   1.000
_cell.angle_alpha   90.00
_cell.angle_beta   90.00
_cell.angle_gamma   90.00
#
_symmetry.space_group_name_H-M   'P 1'
#
loop_
_entity.id
_entity.type
_entity.pdbx_description
1 polymer ?
#
loop_
_entity_poly.entity_id
_entity_poly.type
_entity_poly.pdbx_seq_one_letter_code
_entity_poly.pdbx_strand_id
1 'polypeptide(L)'
;MGLAMIGRVRGAVCLAVALGALAAVTAAQAQAGDRASSATPSAKDAREARRLFNEAMERLRVGDFTAARDQLLESVALAPNPGSGFNLGLAYRGTGQMLRAAETFADVIAGKYGAIRSEQRREVQAMLNGVRADIARVKVEVQGAPFVTLRIDGVVVEESLAEGGVHE
;
A
#
# COMPACT_ATOMS: atom_id res chain seq x y z
N MET A 1 48.39 -33.81 -27.80
CA MET A 1 47.17 -34.04 -28.60
C MET A 1 46.79 -35.50 -28.44
N GLY A 2 45.51 -35.78 -28.10
CA GLY A 2 45.00 -37.10 -27.69
C GLY A 2 44.23 -36.97 -26.38
N LEU A 3 43.07 -36.29 -26.42
CA LEU A 3 41.72 -36.89 -26.36
C LEU A 3 41.52 -37.77 -25.12
N ALA A 4 40.76 -37.30 -24.11
CA ALA A 4 39.29 -37.39 -24.02
C ALA A 4 38.86 -38.79 -23.52
N MET A 5 37.85 -39.01 -22.70
CA MET A 5 36.97 -38.25 -21.81
C MET A 5 36.10 -39.36 -21.15
N ILE A 6 35.21 -39.01 -20.19
CA ILE A 6 34.03 -39.80 -19.77
C ILE A 6 34.33 -40.94 -18.79
N GLY A 7 33.63 -41.13 -17.67
CA GLY A 7 32.42 -40.51 -17.13
C GLY A 7 31.88 -41.46 -16.07
N ARG A 8 31.67 -40.98 -14.84
CA ARG A 8 31.27 -41.81 -13.71
C ARG A 8 29.80 -42.19 -13.77
N VAL A 9 29.57 -43.46 -13.45
CA VAL A 9 28.31 -44.19 -13.30
C VAL A 9 27.45 -43.60 -12.19
N ARG A 10 26.16 -43.34 -12.46
CA ARG A 10 25.07 -43.46 -11.49
C ARG A 10 23.82 -43.99 -12.20
N GLY A 11 23.55 -45.27 -12.01
CA GLY A 11 22.34 -45.92 -12.47
C GLY A 11 21.14 -45.46 -11.64
N ALA A 12 20.19 -44.81 -12.30
CA ALA A 12 18.78 -45.08 -12.09
C ALA A 12 18.47 -46.37 -12.89
N VAL A 13 17.57 -47.25 -12.53
CA VAL A 13 16.12 -47.03 -12.51
C VAL A 13 15.53 -48.29 -11.86
N CYS A 14 14.71 -48.12 -10.83
CA CYS A 14 13.83 -49.19 -10.33
C CYS A 14 12.72 -49.42 -11.36
N LEU A 15 12.70 -50.61 -11.94
CA LEU A 15 11.66 -51.05 -12.87
C LEU A 15 10.50 -51.67 -12.10
N ALA A 16 9.32 -51.34 -12.58
CA ALA A 16 7.98 -51.44 -12.02
C ALA A 16 7.41 -52.87 -11.85
N VAL A 17 6.15 -52.85 -11.39
CA VAL A 17 4.97 -53.69 -11.77
C VAL A 17 4.46 -54.55 -10.60
N ALA A 18 3.17 -54.63 -10.24
CA ALA A 18 1.93 -53.87 -10.44
C ALA A 18 0.81 -54.61 -9.65
N LEU A 19 -0.42 -54.07 -9.68
CA LEU A 19 -1.74 -54.65 -9.36
C LEU A 19 -2.29 -54.52 -7.92
N GLY A 20 -3.30 -53.64 -7.78
CA GLY A 20 -4.65 -54.11 -7.38
C GLY A 20 -5.31 -53.45 -6.15
N ALA A 21 -6.51 -52.87 -6.39
CA ALA A 21 -7.58 -52.46 -5.44
C ALA A 21 -7.37 -51.13 -4.67
N LEU A 22 -7.81 -49.97 -5.20
CA LEU A 22 -9.20 -49.45 -5.25
C LEU A 22 -9.80 -49.08 -3.88
N ALA A 23 -9.38 -47.94 -3.31
CA ALA A 23 -10.18 -47.15 -2.37
C ALA A 23 -9.85 -45.67 -2.56
N ALA A 24 -10.80 -44.93 -3.11
CA ALA A 24 -10.74 -43.50 -3.35
C ALA A 24 -10.93 -42.73 -2.04
N VAL A 25 -9.95 -41.90 -1.67
CA VAL A 25 -10.19 -40.72 -0.82
C VAL A 25 -9.40 -39.55 -1.42
N THR A 26 -9.99 -38.96 -2.46
CA THR A 26 -9.62 -37.65 -2.98
C THR A 26 -10.27 -36.58 -2.09
N ALA A 27 -9.62 -36.21 -1.00
CA ALA A 27 -9.97 -34.98 -0.29
C ALA A 27 -9.13 -33.84 -0.85
N ALA A 28 -9.53 -33.35 -2.02
CA ALA A 28 -9.11 -32.05 -2.52
C ALA A 28 -9.65 -30.99 -1.55
N GLN A 29 -8.81 -30.53 -0.61
CA GLN A 29 -9.08 -29.29 0.10
C GLN A 29 -8.88 -28.14 -0.87
N ALA A 30 -9.93 -27.89 -1.66
CA ALA A 30 -10.18 -26.58 -2.21
C ALA A 30 -10.32 -25.62 -1.02
N GLN A 31 -9.22 -24.94 -0.66
CA GLN A 31 -9.33 -23.67 0.05
C GLN A 31 -10.00 -22.73 -0.94
N ALA A 32 -11.33 -22.78 -0.93
CA ALA A 32 -12.18 -21.74 -1.46
C ALA A 32 -11.69 -20.45 -0.81
N GLY A 33 -11.06 -19.62 -1.63
CA GLY A 33 -10.69 -18.29 -1.20
C GLY A 33 -11.93 -17.63 -0.63
N ASP A 34 -11.76 -17.02 0.53
CA ASP A 34 -12.40 -15.74 0.84
C ASP A 34 -12.02 -14.79 -0.29
N ARG A 35 -12.69 -14.94 -1.43
CA ARG A 35 -12.83 -13.87 -2.39
C ARG A 35 -13.60 -12.82 -1.62
N ALA A 36 -12.86 -11.85 -1.10
CA ALA A 36 -13.37 -10.58 -0.63
C ALA A 36 -14.46 -10.17 -1.62
N SER A 37 -15.71 -10.39 -1.21
CA SER A 37 -16.85 -10.02 -2.00
C SER A 37 -16.73 -8.52 -2.11
N SER A 38 -16.45 -8.01 -3.31
CA SER A 38 -16.51 -6.59 -3.62
C SER A 38 -17.98 -6.19 -3.51
N ALA A 39 -18.46 -6.12 -2.27
CA ALA A 39 -19.81 -5.80 -1.93
C ALA A 39 -20.01 -4.36 -2.37
N THR A 40 -20.81 -4.18 -3.41
CA THR A 40 -21.36 -2.88 -3.73
C THR A 40 -21.94 -2.30 -2.44
N PRO A 41 -21.57 -1.06 -2.04
CA PRO A 41 -22.04 -0.46 -0.80
C PRO A 41 -23.56 -0.60 -0.69
N SER A 42 -24.04 -1.04 0.48
CA SER A 42 -25.48 -1.17 0.65
C SER A 42 -26.13 0.22 0.57
N ALA A 43 -27.42 0.29 0.22
CA ALA A 43 -28.14 1.57 0.23
C ALA A 43 -28.12 2.25 1.61
N LYS A 44 -27.95 1.47 2.69
CA LYS A 44 -27.77 1.99 4.05
C LYS A 44 -26.39 2.63 4.21
N ASP A 45 -25.33 1.95 3.78
CA ASP A 45 -23.95 2.46 3.87
C ASP A 45 -23.76 3.73 3.05
N ALA A 46 -24.36 3.78 1.85
CA ALA A 46 -24.32 4.98 1.02
C ALA A 46 -25.00 6.19 1.67
N ARG A 47 -26.13 5.98 2.37
CA ARG A 47 -26.80 7.05 3.14
C ARG A 47 -25.96 7.51 4.33
N GLU A 48 -25.38 6.56 5.04
CA GLU A 48 -24.56 6.86 6.22
C GLU A 48 -23.27 7.58 5.84
N ALA A 49 -22.56 7.11 4.80
CA ALA A 49 -21.41 7.79 4.24
C ALA A 49 -21.76 9.24 3.85
N ARG A 50 -22.92 9.45 3.21
CA ARG A 50 -23.36 10.81 2.85
C ARG A 50 -23.61 11.69 4.08
N ARG A 51 -24.21 11.12 5.15
CA ARG A 51 -24.42 11.84 6.41
C ARG A 51 -23.08 12.27 7.02
N LEU A 52 -22.15 11.32 7.19
CA LEU A 52 -20.80 11.56 7.72
C LEU A 52 -20.04 12.60 6.90
N PHE A 53 -20.09 12.48 5.56
CA PHE A 53 -19.48 13.45 4.66
C PHE A 53 -20.02 14.87 4.87
N ASN A 54 -21.35 15.02 4.91
CA ASN A 54 -21.96 16.35 5.08
C ASN A 54 -21.59 16.96 6.44
N GLU A 55 -21.59 16.17 7.51
CA GLU A 55 -21.17 16.65 8.83
C GLU A 55 -19.69 17.06 8.85
N ALA A 56 -18.82 16.27 8.22
CA ALA A 56 -17.42 16.60 8.10
C ALA A 56 -17.19 17.91 7.33
N MET A 57 -18.02 18.22 6.33
CA MET A 57 -17.95 19.49 5.61
C MET A 57 -18.23 20.69 6.52
N GLU A 58 -19.25 20.59 7.37
CA GLU A 58 -19.55 21.64 8.36
C GLU A 58 -18.37 21.80 9.34
N ARG A 59 -17.77 20.69 9.77
CA ARG A 59 -16.58 20.72 10.64
C ARG A 59 -15.36 21.35 9.97
N LEU A 60 -15.11 21.04 8.69
CA LEU A 60 -14.06 21.70 7.90
C LEU A 60 -14.29 23.20 7.79
N ARG A 61 -15.54 23.65 7.61
CA ARG A 61 -15.87 25.09 7.53
C ARG A 61 -15.54 25.84 8.81
N VAL A 62 -15.72 25.23 9.97
CA VAL A 62 -15.41 25.84 11.27
C VAL A 62 -13.98 25.56 11.76
N GLY A 63 -13.16 24.86 10.96
CA GLY A 63 -11.76 24.55 11.29
C GLY A 63 -11.57 23.39 12.26
N ASP A 64 -12.62 22.60 12.55
CA ASP A 64 -12.53 21.39 13.36
C ASP A 64 -12.01 20.22 12.51
N PHE A 65 -10.73 20.30 12.14
CA PHE A 65 -10.09 19.35 11.24
C PHE A 65 -9.98 17.95 11.84
N THR A 66 -9.88 17.82 13.16
CA THR A 66 -9.78 16.52 13.85
C THR A 66 -11.08 15.73 13.71
N ALA A 67 -12.22 16.31 14.06
CA ALA A 67 -13.48 15.60 13.95
C ALA A 67 -13.90 15.42 12.48
N ALA A 68 -13.59 16.38 11.60
CA ALA A 68 -13.79 16.22 10.16
C ALA A 68 -13.01 15.01 9.61
N ARG A 69 -11.74 14.85 10.00
CA ARG A 69 -10.91 13.70 9.59
C ARG A 69 -11.56 12.38 9.99
N ASP A 70 -12.00 12.27 11.23
CA ASP A 70 -12.55 11.02 11.75
C ASP A 70 -13.85 10.64 11.02
N GLN A 71 -14.74 11.60 10.80
CA GLN A 71 -15.97 11.39 10.02
C GLN A 71 -15.68 11.06 8.54
N LEU A 72 -14.68 11.70 7.93
CA LEU A 72 -14.29 11.42 6.55
C LEU A 72 -13.65 10.03 6.40
N LEU A 73 -12.91 9.55 7.40
CA LEU A 73 -12.37 8.18 7.40
C LEU A 73 -13.49 7.15 7.35
N GLU A 74 -14.50 7.31 8.20
CA GLU A 74 -15.67 6.44 8.20
C GLU A 74 -16.47 6.57 6.89
N SER A 75 -16.68 7.78 6.40
CA SER A 75 -17.37 8.03 5.13
C SER A 75 -16.66 7.33 3.96
N VAL A 76 -15.33 7.44 3.88
CA VAL A 76 -14.52 6.81 2.82
C VAL A 76 -14.55 5.29 2.94
N ALA A 77 -14.53 4.74 4.15
CA ALA A 77 -14.61 3.30 4.37
C ALA A 77 -15.96 2.71 3.91
N LEU A 78 -17.06 3.45 4.10
CA LEU A 78 -18.40 3.03 3.71
C LEU A 78 -18.67 3.20 2.21
N ALA A 79 -18.30 4.35 1.64
CA ALA A 79 -18.53 4.66 0.24
C ALA A 79 -17.42 5.58 -0.32
N PRO A 80 -16.31 5.01 -0.82
CA PRO A 80 -15.22 5.76 -1.42
C PRO A 80 -15.72 6.63 -2.58
N ASN A 81 -15.39 7.93 -2.56
CA ASN A 81 -15.67 8.85 -3.65
C ASN A 81 -14.63 9.99 -3.67
N PRO A 82 -14.40 10.67 -4.82
CA PRO A 82 -13.26 11.57 -4.94
C PRO A 82 -13.37 12.81 -4.04
N GLY A 83 -14.59 13.29 -3.81
CA GLY A 83 -14.82 14.42 -2.90
C GLY A 83 -14.43 14.09 -1.46
N SER A 84 -14.79 12.89 -0.99
CA SER A 84 -14.43 12.42 0.36
C SER A 84 -12.92 12.22 0.49
N GLY A 85 -12.26 11.65 -0.53
CA GLY A 85 -10.80 11.53 -0.54
C GLY A 85 -10.09 12.89 -0.52
N PHE A 86 -10.53 13.85 -1.34
CA PHE A 86 -9.95 15.19 -1.35
C PHE A 86 -10.11 15.89 0.01
N ASN A 87 -11.31 15.90 0.57
CA ASN A 87 -11.58 16.52 1.86
C ASN A 87 -10.84 15.82 3.01
N LEU A 88 -10.64 14.50 2.93
CA LEU A 88 -9.82 13.77 3.89
C LEU A 88 -8.36 14.24 3.83
N GLY A 89 -7.82 14.47 2.63
CA GLY A 89 -6.50 15.08 2.45
C GLY A 89 -6.40 16.48 3.11
N LEU A 90 -7.44 17.31 2.97
CA LEU A 90 -7.51 18.62 3.64
C LEU A 90 -7.54 18.48 5.17
N ALA A 91 -8.33 17.56 5.70
CA ALA A 91 -8.43 17.31 7.13
C ALA A 91 -7.09 16.80 7.71
N TYR A 92 -6.39 15.91 6.98
CA TYR A 92 -5.05 15.48 7.36
C TYR A 92 -4.05 16.63 7.39
N ARG A 93 -4.07 17.52 6.39
CA ARG A 93 -3.24 18.72 6.38
C ARG A 93 -3.54 19.63 7.57
N GLY A 94 -4.83 19.89 7.84
CA GLY A 94 -5.26 20.74 8.96
C GLY A 94 -4.92 20.17 10.34
N THR A 95 -4.72 18.85 10.46
CA THR A 95 -4.27 18.18 11.70
C THR A 95 -2.76 17.96 11.76
N GLY A 96 -1.98 18.49 10.81
CA GLY A 96 -0.52 18.35 10.79
C GLY A 96 -0.01 16.99 10.27
N GLN A 97 -0.89 16.10 9.83
CA GLN A 97 -0.53 14.77 9.32
C GLN A 97 -0.12 14.84 7.84
N MET A 98 0.96 15.56 7.55
CA MET A 98 1.35 15.94 6.18
C MET A 98 1.61 14.75 5.26
N LEU A 99 2.24 13.68 5.75
CA LEU A 99 2.49 12.47 4.95
C LEU A 99 1.17 11.82 4.50
N ARG A 100 0.22 11.63 5.42
CA ARG A 100 -1.10 11.09 5.11
C ARG A 100 -1.88 11.97 4.16
N ALA A 101 -1.76 13.30 4.29
CA ALA A 101 -2.38 14.24 3.36
C ALA A 101 -1.82 14.06 1.93
N ALA A 102 -0.48 13.99 1.80
CA ALA A 102 0.17 13.80 0.51
C ALA A 102 -0.20 12.46 -0.14
N GLU A 103 -0.20 11.37 0.63
CA GLU A 103 -0.64 10.05 0.17
C GLU A 103 -2.11 10.08 -0.29
N THR A 104 -2.99 10.68 0.51
CA THR A 104 -4.42 10.75 0.20
C THR A 104 -4.68 11.55 -1.07
N PHE A 105 -4.01 12.70 -1.29
CA PHE A 105 -4.14 13.46 -2.54
C PHE A 105 -3.58 12.69 -3.74
N ALA A 106 -2.46 11.97 -3.58
CA ALA A 106 -1.93 11.11 -4.63
C ALA A 106 -2.92 9.99 -4.99
N ASP A 107 -3.56 9.38 -4.00
CA ASP A 107 -4.59 8.36 -4.19
C ASP A 107 -5.83 8.89 -4.95
N VAL A 108 -6.25 10.13 -4.67
CA VAL A 108 -7.32 10.80 -5.43
C VAL A 108 -6.93 10.98 -6.90
N ILE A 109 -5.70 11.42 -7.17
CA ILE A 109 -5.17 11.58 -8.53
C ILE A 109 -5.04 10.22 -9.23
N ALA A 110 -4.65 9.18 -8.52
CA ALA A 110 -4.55 7.81 -9.01
C ALA A 110 -5.92 7.15 -9.26
N GLY A 111 -7.01 7.78 -8.81
CA GLY A 111 -8.37 7.30 -9.03
C GLY A 111 -8.83 6.22 -8.02
N LYS A 112 -8.12 6.04 -6.90
CA LYS A 112 -8.49 5.08 -5.84
C LYS A 112 -9.89 5.36 -5.28
N TYR A 113 -10.28 6.63 -5.26
CA TYR A 113 -11.60 7.08 -4.81
C TYR A 113 -12.58 7.29 -5.97
N GLY A 114 -12.25 6.86 -7.19
CA GLY A 114 -13.02 7.13 -8.40
C GLY A 114 -12.37 8.18 -9.30
N ALA A 115 -12.84 8.25 -10.54
CA ALA A 115 -12.29 9.15 -11.55
C ALA A 115 -12.64 10.62 -11.26
N ILE A 116 -11.71 11.52 -11.56
CA ILE A 116 -11.86 12.97 -11.47
C ILE A 116 -11.59 13.63 -12.82
N ARG A 117 -12.19 14.80 -13.04
CA ARG A 117 -11.97 15.60 -14.25
C ARG A 117 -10.58 16.22 -14.27
N SER A 118 -10.12 16.66 -15.44
CA SER A 118 -8.81 17.33 -15.61
C SER A 118 -8.65 18.56 -14.71
N GLU A 119 -9.72 19.34 -14.53
CA GLU A 119 -9.72 20.56 -13.71
C GLU A 119 -9.47 20.20 -12.24
N GLN A 120 -10.23 19.23 -11.72
CA GLN A 120 -10.10 18.72 -10.36
C GLN A 120 -8.72 18.11 -10.15
N ARG A 121 -8.20 17.35 -11.12
CA ARG A 121 -6.84 16.78 -11.06
C ARG A 121 -5.78 17.86 -10.89
N ARG A 122 -5.88 18.98 -11.61
CA ARG A 122 -4.94 20.12 -11.46
C ARG A 122 -5.01 20.72 -10.05
N GLU A 123 -6.21 20.90 -9.52
CA GLU A 123 -6.42 21.42 -8.16
C GLU A 123 -5.81 20.48 -7.10
N VAL A 124 -6.13 19.18 -7.16
CA VAL A 124 -5.57 18.18 -6.23
C VAL A 124 -4.05 18.11 -6.35
N GLN A 125 -3.50 18.21 -7.57
CA GLN A 125 -2.07 18.22 -7.81
C GLN A 125 -1.40 19.46 -7.20
N ALA A 126 -2.02 20.64 -7.26
CA ALA A 126 -1.51 21.84 -6.60
C ALA A 126 -1.46 21.65 -5.08
N MET A 127 -2.51 21.08 -4.48
CA MET A 127 -2.55 20.78 -3.04
C MET A 127 -1.48 19.76 -2.64
N LEU A 128 -1.31 18.68 -3.43
CA LEU A 128 -0.26 17.69 -3.23
C LEU A 128 1.14 18.31 -3.27
N ASN A 129 1.39 19.19 -4.23
CA ASN A 129 2.68 19.88 -4.36
C ASN A 129 2.94 20.79 -3.15
N GLY A 130 1.92 21.54 -2.68
CA GLY A 130 2.02 22.36 -1.48
C GLY A 130 2.39 21.52 -0.25
N VAL A 131 1.64 20.45 0.03
CA VAL A 131 1.94 19.56 1.17
C VAL A 131 3.33 18.93 1.05
N ARG A 132 3.76 18.53 -0.15
CA ARG A 132 5.10 17.97 -0.37
C ARG A 132 6.23 18.97 -0.14
N ALA A 133 5.99 20.25 -0.38
CA ALA A 133 6.95 21.29 -0.08
C ALA A 133 7.12 21.50 1.44
N ASP A 134 6.07 21.24 2.21
CA ASP A 134 6.08 21.35 3.68
C ASP A 134 6.75 20.12 4.36
N ILE A 135 7.00 19.04 3.62
CA ILE A 135 7.64 17.81 4.14
C ILE A 135 9.16 17.90 3.94
N ALA A 136 9.90 17.89 5.05
CA ALA A 136 11.36 17.85 5.03
C ALA A 136 11.89 16.55 4.41
N ARG A 137 12.97 16.66 3.64
CA ARG A 137 13.72 15.52 3.09
C ARG A 137 15.13 15.51 3.67
N VAL A 138 15.53 14.37 4.21
CA VAL A 138 16.87 14.18 4.77
C VAL A 138 17.62 13.16 3.91
N LYS A 139 18.80 13.54 3.42
CA LYS A 139 19.74 12.62 2.77
C LYS A 139 20.84 12.30 3.78
N VAL A 140 21.05 11.02 4.05
CA VAL A 140 22.11 10.54 4.95
C VAL A 140 23.15 9.84 4.09
N GLU A 141 24.39 10.31 4.16
CA GLU A 141 25.55 9.68 3.52
C GLU A 141 26.52 9.26 4.63
N VAL A 142 26.96 8.00 4.60
CA VAL A 142 27.89 7.46 5.59
C VAL A 142 29.08 6.88 4.85
N GLN A 143 30.29 7.25 5.28
CA GLN A 143 31.55 6.79 4.68
C GLN A 143 32.42 6.12 5.74
N GLY A 144 33.13 5.06 5.36
CA GLY A 144 34.15 4.40 6.21
C GLY A 144 33.59 3.56 7.37
N ALA A 145 32.28 3.44 7.52
CA ALA A 145 31.66 2.57 8.52
C ALA A 145 31.38 1.19 7.90
N PRO A 146 31.80 0.07 8.53
CA PRO A 146 31.52 -1.28 8.02
C PRO A 146 30.03 -1.65 8.14
N PHE A 147 29.32 -1.01 9.08
CA PHE A 147 27.90 -1.22 9.33
C PHE A 147 27.25 0.11 9.75
N VAL A 148 26.04 0.33 9.25
CA VAL A 148 25.25 1.53 9.50
C VAL A 148 23.85 1.13 9.95
N THR A 149 23.37 1.73 11.04
CA THR A 149 21.97 1.68 11.45
C THR A 149 21.41 3.09 11.47
N LEU A 150 20.38 3.36 10.67
CA LEU A 150 19.63 4.61 10.72
C LEU A 150 18.43 4.43 11.63
N ARG A 151 18.27 5.35 12.59
CA ARG A 151 17.12 5.40 13.50
C ARG A 151 16.44 6.76 13.45
N ILE A 152 15.12 6.77 13.46
CA ILE A 152 14.30 7.97 13.62
C ILE A 152 13.47 7.77 14.88
N ASP A 153 13.59 8.68 15.85
CA ASP A 153 12.90 8.62 17.15
C ASP A 153 13.09 7.28 17.88
N GLY A 154 14.28 6.70 17.77
CA GLY A 154 14.62 5.42 18.37
C GLY A 154 14.08 4.21 17.61
N VAL A 155 13.35 4.37 16.51
CA VAL A 155 12.91 3.27 15.62
C VAL A 155 13.94 3.07 14.51
N VAL A 156 14.38 1.83 14.28
CA VAL A 156 15.27 1.50 13.15
C VAL A 156 14.49 1.64 11.85
N VAL A 157 15.02 2.43 10.92
CA VAL A 157 14.41 2.66 9.60
C VAL A 157 15.25 2.08 8.46
N GLU A 158 16.55 1.87 8.67
CA GLU A 158 17.46 1.25 7.70
C GLU A 158 18.60 0.56 8.46
N GLU A 159 19.00 -0.62 8.00
CA GLU A 159 20.26 -1.28 8.37
C GLU A 159 21.02 -1.62 7.10
N SER A 160 22.29 -1.23 7.01
CA SER A 160 23.11 -1.43 5.82
C SER A 160 24.50 -1.90 6.21
N LEU A 161 24.95 -2.96 5.55
CA LEU A 161 26.35 -3.36 5.51
C LEU A 161 27.01 -2.57 4.40
N ALA A 162 28.19 -2.01 4.64
CA ALA A 162 28.97 -1.43 3.55
C ALA A 162 29.28 -2.56 2.56
N GLU A 163 28.65 -2.54 1.38
CA GLU A 163 29.11 -3.37 0.28
C GLU A 163 30.53 -2.91 -0.03
N GLY A 164 31.50 -3.77 0.32
CA GLY A 164 32.93 -3.53 0.15
C GLY A 164 33.28 -3.41 -1.31
N GLY A 165 33.09 -2.22 -1.88
CA GLY A 165 33.63 -1.83 -3.17
C GLY A 165 35.13 -1.61 -3.02
N VAL A 166 35.91 -2.66 -3.21
CA VAL A 166 37.32 -2.54 -3.60
C VAL A 166 37.32 -1.94 -5.01
N HIS A 167 37.51 -0.63 -5.11
CA HIS A 167 37.97 -0.03 -6.36
C HIS A 167 39.50 -0.10 -6.34
N GLU A 168 40.04 -1.04 -7.11
CA GLU A 168 41.45 -1.01 -7.56
C GLU A 168 41.71 0.20 -8.46
#